data_AF-A0A836BLD6-F1
#
_entry.id   AF-A0A836BLD6-F1
#
_cell.length_a   1.000
_cell.length_b   1.000
_cell.length_c   1.000
_cell.angle_alpha   90.00
_cell.angle_beta   90.00
_cell.angle_gamma   90.00
#
_symmetry.space_group_name_H-M   'P 1'
#
loop_
_entity.id
_entity.type
_entity.pdbx_description
1 polymer ?
#
loop_
_entity_poly.entity_id
_entity_poly.type
_entity_poly.pdbx_seq_one_letter_code
_entity_poly.pdbx_strand_id
1 'polypeptide(L)'
;MTVRGNDAKELLKRLLEAKGNEVNGSSFDDFGNYSFGIKEHIDIPGVKYDPKIGILGLGASVVLTRPGYNIRFRSKHKASVGKSHTISKKEAQDFLVKEYGVKVV
;
A
#
# COMPACT_ATOMS: atom_id res chain seq x y z
N MET A 1 -9.58 1.02 8.50
CA MET A 1 -9.56 -0.46 8.42
C MET A 1 -8.13 -0.91 8.21
N THR A 2 -7.69 -1.99 8.86
CA THR A 2 -6.37 -2.60 8.62
C THR A 2 -6.56 -4.03 8.14
N VAL A 3 -5.97 -4.37 7.01
CA VAL A 3 -6.06 -5.70 6.38
C VAL A 3 -4.64 -6.24 6.21
N ARG A 4 -4.46 -7.55 6.39
CA ARG A 4 -3.15 -8.22 6.32
C ARG A 4 -3.28 -9.55 5.57
N GLY A 5 -2.16 -10.11 5.14
CA GLY A 5 -2.12 -11.43 4.51
C GLY A 5 -2.69 -11.42 3.09
N ASN A 6 -3.38 -12.51 2.72
CA ASN A 6 -3.91 -12.69 1.37
C ASN A 6 -5.02 -11.70 1.03
N ASP A 7 -5.89 -11.41 2.00
CA ASP A 7 -6.98 -10.44 1.84
C ASP A 7 -6.45 -9.05 1.47
N ALA A 8 -5.30 -8.67 2.04
CA ALA A 8 -4.66 -7.40 1.72
C ALA A 8 -4.11 -7.35 0.30
N LYS A 9 -3.58 -8.48 -0.21
CA LYS A 9 -3.07 -8.56 -1.59
C LYS A 9 -4.20 -8.44 -2.60
N GLU A 10 -5.31 -9.13 -2.35
CA GLU A 10 -6.49 -9.07 -3.22
C GLU A 10 -7.11 -7.67 -3.21
N LEU A 11 -7.27 -7.08 -2.03
CA LEU A 11 -7.80 -5.74 -1.88
C LEU A 11 -6.89 -4.71 -2.56
N LEU A 12 -5.57 -4.81 -2.37
CA LEU A 12 -4.61 -3.90 -3.01
C LEU A 12 -4.70 -3.96 -4.53
N LYS A 13 -4.85 -5.15 -5.12
CA LYS A 13 -5.03 -5.30 -6.56
C LYS A 13 -6.24 -4.51 -7.07
N ARG A 14 -7.39 -4.65 -6.40
CA ARG A 14 -8.62 -3.90 -6.75
C ARG A 14 -8.44 -2.38 -6.60
N LEU A 15 -7.74 -1.93 -5.56
CA LEU A 15 -7.49 -0.50 -5.35
C LEU A 15 -6.52 0.09 -6.39
N LEU A 16 -5.52 -0.67 -6.83
CA LEU A 16 -4.60 -0.25 -7.88
C LEU A 16 -5.29 -0.17 -9.24
N GLU A 17 -6.19 -1.11 -9.53
CA GLU A 17 -7.04 -1.08 -10.73
C GLU A 17 -7.94 0.16 -10.74
N ALA A 18 -8.57 0.50 -9.61
CA ALA A 18 -9.37 1.73 -9.46
C ALA A 18 -8.56 3.01 -9.69
N LYS A 19 -7.24 2.96 -9.45
CA LYS A 19 -6.32 4.08 -9.70
C LYS A 19 -5.76 4.09 -11.14
N GLY A 20 -6.10 3.09 -11.96
CA GLY A 20 -5.58 2.97 -13.32
C GLY A 20 -4.16 2.41 -13.41
N ASN A 21 -3.68 1.69 -12.38
CA ASN A 21 -2.34 1.09 -12.33
C ASN A 21 -1.18 2.09 -12.51
N GLU A 22 -1.42 3.37 -12.19
CA GLU A 22 -0.41 4.43 -12.19
C GLU A 22 -0.04 4.81 -10.76
N VAL A 23 1.27 4.85 -10.52
CA VAL A 23 1.81 5.14 -9.20
C VAL A 23 2.86 6.23 -9.30
N ASN A 24 2.56 7.37 -8.67
CA ASN A 24 3.48 8.49 -8.63
C ASN A 24 4.71 8.16 -7.75
N GLY A 25 5.90 8.33 -8.31
CA GLY A 25 7.16 8.12 -7.62
C GLY A 25 7.32 9.01 -6.39
N SER A 26 6.71 10.20 -6.33
CA SER A 26 6.74 11.08 -5.17
C SER A 26 5.96 10.56 -3.96
N SER A 27 4.99 9.66 -4.18
CA SER A 27 4.10 9.14 -3.13
C SER A 27 4.70 7.99 -2.29
N PHE A 28 5.96 7.63 -2.54
CA PHE A 28 6.72 6.69 -1.73
C PHE A 28 7.60 7.42 -0.72
N ASP A 29 7.68 6.87 0.48
CA ASP A 29 8.61 7.32 1.51
C ASP A 29 9.96 6.58 1.46
N ASP A 30 10.88 7.02 2.33
CA ASP A 30 12.22 6.43 2.47
C ASP A 30 12.22 5.08 3.22
N PHE A 31 11.07 4.63 3.73
CA PHE A 31 10.88 3.36 4.43
C PHE A 31 10.18 2.31 3.58
N GLY A 32 9.89 2.60 2.31
CA GLY A 32 9.23 1.71 1.37
C GLY A 32 7.71 1.62 1.56
N ASN A 33 7.11 2.57 2.28
CA ASN A 33 5.67 2.73 2.36
C ASN A 33 5.16 3.53 1.17
N TYR A 34 3.93 3.22 0.79
CA TYR A 34 3.25 3.84 -0.35
C TYR A 34 1.85 4.28 0.07
N SER A 35 1.47 5.52 -0.23
CA SER A 35 0.12 6.00 0.05
C SER A 35 -0.51 6.62 -1.18
N PHE A 36 -1.81 6.40 -1.35
CA PHE A 36 -2.58 6.97 -2.44
C PHE A 36 -4.03 7.24 -2.05
N GLY A 37 -4.63 8.22 -2.73
CA GLY A 37 -6.05 8.52 -2.63
C GLY A 37 -6.81 8.01 -3.85
N ILE A 38 -8.04 7.57 -3.61
CA ILE A 38 -9.08 7.29 -4.59
C ILE A 38 -10.18 8.33 -4.34
N LYS A 39 -10.57 9.06 -5.39
CA LYS A 39 -11.56 10.13 -5.25
C LYS A 39 -12.96 9.59 -5.00
N GLU A 40 -13.31 8.48 -5.65
CA GLU A 40 -14.63 7.89 -5.57
C GLU A 40 -14.52 6.38 -5.32
N HIS A 41 -15.16 5.89 -4.27
CA HIS A 41 -15.20 4.45 -3.98
C HIS A 41 -15.96 3.62 -5.02
N ILE A 42 -16.70 4.27 -5.93
CA ILE A 42 -17.43 3.63 -7.04
C ILE A 42 -16.45 3.07 -8.07
N ASP A 43 -15.27 3.69 -8.20
CA ASP A 43 -14.20 3.22 -9.10
C ASP A 43 -13.62 1.86 -8.64
N ILE A 44 -13.90 1.44 -7.40
CA ILE A 44 -13.40 0.18 -6.86
C ILE A 44 -14.24 -0.98 -7.40
N PRO A 45 -13.64 -1.92 -8.14
CA PRO A 45 -14.38 -3.05 -8.68
C PRO A 45 -14.96 -3.92 -7.56
N GLY A 46 -16.28 -4.12 -7.61
CA GLY A 46 -17.03 -4.97 -6.66
C GLY A 46 -17.76 -4.20 -5.55
N VAL A 47 -17.62 -2.88 -5.45
CA VAL A 47 -18.40 -2.07 -4.52
C VAL A 47 -19.68 -1.58 -5.21
N LYS A 48 -20.85 -1.91 -4.66
CA LYS A 48 -22.13 -1.43 -5.17
C LYS A 48 -22.41 -0.02 -4.65
N TYR A 49 -22.96 0.82 -5.52
CA TYR A 49 -23.46 2.13 -5.14
C TYR A 49 -24.72 1.99 -4.26
N ASP A 50 -24.68 2.60 -3.07
CA ASP A 50 -25.87 2.82 -2.23
C ASP A 50 -26.20 4.32 -2.23
N PRO A 51 -27.36 4.73 -2.78
CA PRO A 51 -27.77 6.14 -2.85
C PRO A 51 -27.85 6.83 -1.48
N LYS A 52 -27.96 6.07 -0.38
CA LYS A 52 -28.06 6.62 0.98
C LYS A 52 -26.71 7.08 1.53
N ILE A 53 -25.60 6.51 1.07
CA ILE A 53 -24.26 6.75 1.61
C ILE A 53 -23.56 7.92 0.90
N GLY A 54 -23.90 8.16 -0.38
CA GLY A 54 -23.27 9.20 -1.20
C GLY A 54 -21.87 8.82 -1.69
N ILE A 55 -21.24 9.71 -2.48
CA ILE A 55 -19.90 9.48 -3.04
C ILE A 55 -18.84 9.79 -1.97
N LEU A 56 -18.09 8.78 -1.58
CA LEU A 56 -16.98 8.88 -0.63
C LEU A 56 -15.63 8.70 -1.31
N GLY A 57 -14.66 9.52 -0.93
CA GLY A 57 -13.24 9.32 -1.24
C GLY A 57 -12.56 8.45 -0.19
N LEU A 58 -11.50 7.76 -0.61
CA LEU A 58 -10.76 6.80 0.21
C LEU A 58 -9.26 7.07 0.13
N GLY A 59 -8.58 7.07 1.27
CA GLY A 59 -7.11 7.03 1.34
C GLY A 59 -6.65 5.63 1.70
N ALA A 60 -5.70 5.09 0.95
CA ALA A 60 -5.07 3.81 1.22
C ALA A 60 -3.57 3.99 1.47
N SER A 61 -3.07 3.36 2.52
CA SER A 61 -1.65 3.30 2.84
C SER A 61 -1.18 1.86 2.92
N VAL A 62 -0.13 1.57 2.18
CA VAL A 62 0.49 0.25 2.04
C VAL A 62 1.85 0.31 2.72
N VAL A 63 2.07 -0.61 3.64
CA VAL A 63 3.33 -0.75 4.38
C VAL A 63 4.01 -2.01 3.91
N LEU A 64 5.16 -1.86 3.26
CA LEU A 64 6.04 -2.97 2.92
C LEU A 64 6.99 -3.22 4.09
N THR A 65 7.18 -4.49 4.47
CA THR A 65 8.09 -4.85 5.56
C THR A 65 8.91 -6.06 5.19
N ARG A 66 10.15 -6.12 5.69
CA ARG A 66 10.99 -7.31 5.61
C ARG A 66 10.76 -8.21 6.83
N PRO A 67 10.96 -9.53 6.68
CA PRO A 67 10.92 -10.44 7.84
C PRO A 67 11.99 -10.02 8.85
N GLY A 68 11.59 -9.82 10.11
CA GLY A 68 12.48 -9.27 11.16
C GLY A 68 12.16 -7.82 11.57
N TYR A 69 11.32 -7.12 10.81
CA TYR A 69 10.88 -5.75 11.13
C TYR A 69 10.16 -5.64 12.50
N ASN A 70 9.67 -6.75 13.04
CA ASN A 70 9.04 -6.81 14.37
C ASN A 70 9.99 -6.41 15.52
N ILE A 71 11.31 -6.39 15.31
CA ILE A 71 12.28 -5.98 16.34
C ILE A 71 12.04 -4.55 16.88
N ARG A 72 11.46 -3.67 16.05
CA ARG A 72 11.08 -2.30 16.42
C ARG A 72 9.81 -2.22 17.26
N PHE A 73 8.94 -3.22 17.16
CA PHE A 73 7.61 -3.20 17.78
C PHE A 73 7.48 -4.14 18.99
N ARG A 74 8.29 -5.20 19.05
CA ARG A 74 8.26 -6.17 20.15
C ARG A 74 8.53 -5.53 21.51
N SER A 75 7.94 -6.09 22.56
CA SER A 75 8.11 -5.63 23.94
C SER A 75 9.48 -5.98 24.52
N LYS A 76 9.91 -7.24 24.39
CA LYS A 76 11.22 -7.71 24.91
C LYS A 76 12.32 -7.56 23.86
N HIS A 77 13.51 -7.17 24.29
CA HIS A 77 14.69 -6.95 23.44
C HIS A 77 14.42 -6.01 22.25
N LYS A 78 13.68 -4.92 22.47
CA LYS A 78 13.39 -3.92 21.43
C LYS A 78 14.70 -3.29 20.93
N ALA A 79 14.88 -3.22 19.61
CA ALA A 79 16.02 -2.56 18.99
C ALA A 79 15.60 -1.80 17.74
N SER A 80 16.46 -0.90 17.26
CA SER A 80 16.26 -0.21 16.00
C SER A 80 16.51 -1.14 14.82
N VAL A 81 15.81 -0.86 13.71
CA VAL A 81 16.06 -1.53 12.44
C VAL A 81 17.24 -0.86 11.76
N GLY A 82 18.26 -1.64 11.38
CA GLY A 82 19.42 -1.12 10.66
C GLY A 82 19.07 -0.65 9.25
N LYS A 83 19.83 0.33 8.73
CA LYS A 83 19.60 0.91 7.38
C LYS A 83 19.58 -0.13 6.26
N SER A 84 20.40 -1.18 6.37
CA SER A 84 20.45 -2.29 5.40
C SER A 84 19.19 -3.16 5.37
N HIS A 85 18.41 -3.14 6.46
CA HIS A 85 17.16 -3.90 6.58
C HIS A 85 15.92 -3.05 6.26
N THR A 86 16.03 -1.73 6.27
CA THR A 86 14.97 -0.84 5.80
C THR A 86 14.81 -0.98 4.28
N ILE A 87 13.57 -0.94 3.81
CA ILE A 87 13.27 -0.98 2.38
C ILE A 87 13.48 0.41 1.82
N SER A 88 14.26 0.52 0.74
CA SER A 88 14.45 1.80 0.08
C SER A 88 13.26 2.12 -0.83
N LYS A 89 13.06 3.41 -1.12
CA LYS A 89 12.05 3.88 -2.07
C LYS A 89 12.09 3.16 -3.42
N LYS A 90 13.29 2.92 -3.95
CA LYS A 90 13.50 2.25 -5.24
C LYS A 90 13.10 0.77 -5.17
N GLU A 91 13.48 0.07 -4.11
CA GLU A 91 13.06 -1.33 -3.91
C GLU A 91 11.54 -1.47 -3.82
N ALA A 92 10.87 -0.51 -3.18
CA ALA A 92 9.40 -0.50 -3.10
C ALA A 92 8.74 -0.29 -4.47
N GLN A 93 9.31 0.60 -5.30
CA GLN A 93 8.86 0.80 -6.68
C GLN A 93 9.05 -0.47 -7.51
N ASP A 94 10.25 -1.06 -7.48
CA ASP A 94 10.58 -2.28 -8.21
C ASP A 94 9.66 -3.44 -7.81
N PHE A 95 9.32 -3.54 -6.52
CA PHE A 95 8.39 -4.55 -6.01
C PHE A 95 6.98 -4.37 -6.58
N LEU A 96 6.43 -3.15 -6.59
CA LEU A 96 5.09 -2.89 -7.12
C LEU A 96 5.01 -3.12 -8.64
N VAL A 97 6.05 -2.75 -9.38
CA VAL A 97 6.15 -3.01 -10.82
C VAL A 97 6.14 -4.52 -11.07
N LYS A 98 6.92 -5.30 -10.30
CA LYS A 98 7.08 -6.74 -10.50
C LYS A 98 5.85 -7.56 -10.11
N GLU A 99 5.25 -7.28 -8.96
CA GLU A 99 4.12 -8.07 -8.43
C GLU A 99 2.77 -7.64 -8.99
N TYR A 100 2.57 -6.34 -9.21
CA TYR A 100 1.27 -5.77 -9.59
C TYR A 100 1.23 -5.18 -11.00
N GLY A 101 2.36 -5.17 -11.73
CA GLY A 101 2.41 -4.69 -13.13
C GLY A 101 2.16 -3.19 -13.26
N VAL A 102 2.40 -2.44 -12.20
CA VAL A 102 2.06 -1.02 -12.10
C VAL A 102 3.11 -0.16 -12.81
N LYS A 103 2.68 0.92 -13.47
CA LYS A 103 3.57 1.90 -14.07
C LYS A 103 3.91 3.01 -13.07
N VAL A 104 5.19 3.21 -12.81
CA VAL A 104 5.67 4.33 -12.00
C VAL A 104 5.81 5.57 -12.89
N VAL A 105 5.19 6.68 -12.47
CA VAL A 105 5.19 7.99 -13.15
C VAL A 105 5.91 9.02 -12.29
#